data_AF-A0A534BU44-F1
#
_entry.id   AF-A0A534BU44-F1
#
_cell.length_a   1.000
_cell.length_b   1.000
_cell.length_c   1.000
_cell.angle_alpha   90.00
_cell.angle_beta   90.00
_cell.angle_gamma   90.00
#
_symmetry.space_group_name_H-M   'P 1'
#
loop_
_entity.id
_entity.type
_entity.pdbx_description
1 polymer ?
#
loop_
_entity_poly.entity_id
_entity_poly.type
_entity_poly.pdbx_seq_one_letter_code
_entity_poly.pdbx_strand_id
1 'polypeptide(L)'
;MPRATYRLQLNAGFTFRDATALVPYLASLGVSHVYCSPYFRARAGSTHGYDVVDHNSFNPEIGDRADFEEFVAALRSHGMGHVVDIVP
;
A
#
# COMPACT_ATOMS: atom_id res chain seq x y z
N MET A 1 -0.43 -14.20 -12.59
CA MET A 1 -0.57 -13.05 -13.51
C MET A 1 -1.73 -12.19 -13.02
N PRO A 2 -1.55 -10.86 -12.90
CA PRO A 2 -2.62 -9.96 -12.47
C PRO A 2 -3.78 -9.97 -13.47
N ARG A 3 -5.01 -10.12 -12.95
CA ARG A 3 -6.25 -10.12 -13.75
C ARG A 3 -6.92 -8.73 -13.76
N ALA A 4 -6.92 -8.09 -12.60
CA ALA A 4 -7.41 -6.73 -12.36
C ALA A 4 -6.57 -6.09 -11.25
N THR A 5 -6.05 -4.89 -11.51
CA THR A 5 -5.27 -4.08 -10.56
C THR A 5 -6.09 -2.91 -10.05
N TYR A 6 -5.99 -2.59 -8.76
CA TYR A 6 -6.63 -1.41 -8.17
C TYR A 6 -5.58 -0.48 -7.54
N ARG A 7 -5.53 0.80 -7.95
CA ARG A 7 -4.54 1.76 -7.46
C ARG A 7 -4.93 2.29 -6.08
N LEU A 8 -4.01 2.19 -5.13
CA LEU A 8 -4.11 2.77 -3.79
C LEU A 8 -3.08 3.90 -3.65
N GLN A 9 -3.55 5.09 -3.28
CA GLN A 9 -2.70 6.26 -3.05
C GLN A 9 -2.49 6.42 -1.54
N LEU A 10 -1.41 5.82 -1.03
CA LEU A 10 -1.07 5.83 0.39
C LEU A 10 -0.48 7.18 0.81
N ASN A 11 -0.97 7.72 1.92
CA ASN A 11 -0.53 8.97 2.53
C ASN A 11 -1.04 9.05 3.99
N ALA A 12 -0.79 10.16 4.68
CA ALA A 12 -1.23 10.36 6.07
C ALA A 12 -2.75 10.23 6.30
N GLY A 13 -3.57 10.48 5.28
CA GLY A 13 -5.03 10.33 5.34
C GLY A 13 -5.55 8.99 4.79
N PHE A 14 -4.66 8.13 4.29
CA PHE A 14 -5.00 6.80 3.79
C PHE A 14 -3.80 5.86 3.98
N THR A 15 -3.78 5.18 5.12
CA THR A 15 -2.66 4.40 5.67
C THR A 15 -2.72 2.93 5.28
N PHE A 16 -1.72 2.13 5.69
CA PHE A 16 -1.80 0.67 5.55
C PHE A 16 -3.02 0.08 6.26
N ARG A 17 -3.42 0.63 7.42
CA ARG A 17 -4.60 0.14 8.15
C ARG A 17 -5.90 0.38 7.37
N ASP A 18 -6.01 1.55 6.75
CA ASP A 18 -7.17 1.88 5.91
C ASP A 18 -7.22 0.98 4.66
N ALA A 19 -6.05 0.73 4.06
CA ALA A 19 -5.92 -0.20 2.95
C ALA A 19 -6.29 -1.65 3.36
N THR A 20 -5.86 -2.11 4.54
CA THR A 20 -6.23 -3.42 5.11
C THR A 20 -7.73 -3.56 5.26
N ALA A 21 -8.41 -2.54 5.81
CA ALA A 21 -9.87 -2.56 5.99
C ALA A 21 -10.64 -2.65 4.67
N LEU A 22 -10.07 -2.19 3.55
CA LEU A 22 -10.68 -2.26 2.23
C LEU A 22 -10.47 -3.60 1.50
N VAL A 23 -9.52 -4.43 1.94
CA VAL A 23 -9.19 -5.69 1.25
C VAL A 23 -10.42 -6.58 1.02
N PRO A 24 -11.31 -6.83 2.00
CA PRO A 24 -12.48 -7.69 1.78
C PRO A 24 -13.43 -7.15 0.70
N TYR A 25 -13.57 -5.82 0.63
CA TYR A 25 -14.37 -5.17 -0.39
C TYR A 25 -13.74 -5.29 -1.78
N LEU A 26 -12.44 -5.04 -1.90
CA LEU A 26 -11.74 -5.17 -3.18
C LEU A 26 -11.74 -6.61 -3.68
N ALA A 27 -11.61 -7.58 -2.78
CA ALA A 27 -11.73 -9.00 -3.10
C ALA A 27 -13.12 -9.34 -3.63
N SER A 28 -14.19 -8.85 -2.99
CA SER A 28 -15.58 -9.10 -3.44
C SER A 28 -15.90 -8.43 -4.78
N LEU A 29 -15.27 -7.28 -5.07
CA LEU A 29 -15.33 -6.61 -6.36
C LEU A 29 -14.59 -7.40 -7.48
N GLY A 30 -13.75 -8.37 -7.12
CA GLY A 30 -12.99 -9.20 -8.07
C GLY A 30 -11.59 -8.68 -8.38
N VAL A 31 -11.09 -7.71 -7.60
CA VAL A 31 -9.71 -7.21 -7.73
C VAL A 31 -8.74 -8.35 -7.41
N SER A 32 -7.74 -8.53 -8.25
CA SER A 32 -6.73 -9.58 -8.06
C SER A 32 -5.45 -9.05 -7.40
N HIS A 33 -5.10 -7.80 -7.65
CA HIS A 33 -3.87 -7.18 -7.16
C HIS A 33 -4.14 -5.74 -6.76
N VAL A 34 -3.60 -5.30 -5.64
CA VAL A 34 -3.52 -3.88 -5.31
C VAL A 34 -2.22 -3.31 -5.86
N TYR A 35 -2.29 -2.13 -6.46
CA TYR A 35 -1.15 -1.37 -6.95
C TYR A 35 -0.97 -0.16 -6.03
N CYS A 36 0.06 -0.16 -5.19
CA CYS A 36 0.28 0.90 -4.21
C CYS A 36 1.22 1.98 -4.77
N SER A 37 0.96 3.24 -4.42
CA SER A 37 1.93 4.34 -4.55
C SER A 37 3.20 4.08 -3.72
N PRO A 38 4.29 4.82 -3.96
CA PRO A 38 5.50 4.70 -3.14
C PRO A 38 5.16 4.96 -1.67
N TYR A 39 5.59 4.05 -0.80
CA TYR A 39 5.35 4.12 0.65
C TYR A 39 6.65 4.11 1.47
N PHE A 40 7.79 4.28 0.80
CA PHE A 40 9.08 4.55 1.45
C PHE A 40 9.13 5.98 1.98
N ARG A 41 10.03 6.24 2.93
CA ARG A 41 10.08 7.51 3.65
C ARG A 41 10.24 8.67 2.67
N ALA A 42 9.24 9.53 2.65
CA ALA A 42 9.21 10.76 1.88
C ALA A 42 9.33 11.98 2.81
N ARG A 43 9.50 13.17 2.24
CA ARG A 43 9.45 14.43 3.00
C ARG A 43 8.13 14.50 3.81
N ALA A 44 8.20 14.94 5.06
CA ALA A 44 7.03 15.09 5.93
C ALA A 44 5.92 15.94 5.26
N GLY A 45 4.68 15.49 5.33
CA GLY A 45 3.53 16.12 4.69
C GLY A 45 3.38 15.84 3.18
N SER A 46 4.20 14.96 2.61
CA SER A 46 4.06 14.53 1.20
C SER A 46 2.79 13.69 1.02
N THR A 47 1.92 14.13 0.10
CA THR A 47 0.67 13.43 -0.24
C THR A 47 0.84 12.35 -1.33
N HIS A 48 2.00 12.30 -2.01
CA HIS A 48 2.22 11.42 -3.17
C HIS A 48 3.37 10.40 -2.99
N GLY A 49 4.31 10.65 -2.08
CA GLY A 49 5.37 9.69 -1.71
C GLY A 49 6.56 9.62 -2.67
N TYR A 50 6.52 10.34 -3.80
CA TYR A 50 7.62 10.36 -4.78
C TYR A 50 8.84 11.18 -4.33
N ASP A 51 8.72 11.99 -3.28
CA ASP A 51 9.82 12.76 -2.68
C ASP A 51 10.61 11.89 -1.69
N VAL A 52 11.09 10.73 -2.14
CA VAL A 52 11.75 9.74 -1.28
C VAL A 52 13.05 10.33 -0.72
N VAL A 53 13.16 10.32 0.61
CA VAL A 53 14.33 10.76 1.36
C VAL A 53 15.12 9.58 1.96
N ASP A 54 14.48 8.41 2.10
CA ASP A 54 15.14 7.18 2.55
C ASP A 54 14.39 5.94 2.03
N HIS A 55 15.07 5.13 1.22
CA HIS A 55 14.53 3.90 0.64
C HIS A 55 14.52 2.71 1.62
N ASN A 56 15.23 2.81 2.76
CA ASN A 56 15.35 1.71 3.72
C ASN A 56 14.30 1.77 4.83
N SER A 57 13.49 2.84 4.90
CA SER A 57 12.46 3.02 5.91
C SER A 57 11.10 3.30 5.29
N PHE A 58 10.05 2.79 5.94
CA PHE A 58 8.67 3.17 5.60
C PHE A 58 8.41 4.62 5.96
N ASN A 59 7.50 5.27 5.24
CA ASN A 59 7.00 6.57 5.67
C ASN A 59 6.20 6.40 6.98
N PRO A 60 6.63 6.98 8.12
CA PRO A 60 5.93 6.83 9.40
C PRO A 60 4.51 7.43 9.38
N GLU A 61 4.19 8.30 8.41
CA GLU A 61 2.83 8.81 8.22
C GLU A 61 1.87 7.78 7.57
N ILE A 62 2.40 6.76 6.88
CA ILE A 62 1.61 5.71 6.21
C ILE A 62 1.46 4.48 7.12
N GLY A 63 2.46 4.22 7.96
CA GLY A 63 2.44 3.13 8.93
C GLY A 63 3.84 2.56 9.16
N ASP A 64 3.89 1.51 9.97
CA ASP A 64 5.12 0.82 10.31
C ASP A 64 5.23 -0.57 9.65
N ARG A 65 6.25 -1.32 10.05
CA ARG A 65 6.48 -2.69 9.56
C ARG A 65 5.33 -3.63 9.92
N ALA A 66 4.74 -3.48 11.11
CA ALA A 66 3.65 -4.34 11.56
C ALA A 66 2.37 -4.05 10.76
N ASP A 67 2.06 -2.77 10.53
CA ASP A 67 0.92 -2.37 9.70
C ASP A 67 1.05 -2.91 8.27
N PHE A 68 2.26 -2.86 7.70
CA PHE A 68 2.56 -3.43 6.39
C PHE A 68 2.40 -4.96 6.35
N GLU A 69 2.88 -5.67 7.37
CA GLU A 69 2.77 -7.12 7.47
C GLU A 69 1.31 -7.56 7.60
N GLU A 70 0.50 -6.83 8.35
CA GLU A 70 -0.95 -7.05 8.46
C GLU A 70 -1.64 -6.85 7.11
N PHE A 71 -1.32 -5.77 6.40
CA PHE A 71 -1.85 -5.50 5.06
C PHE A 71 -1.53 -6.62 4.07
N VAL A 72 -0.28 -7.08 4.04
CA VAL A 72 0.14 -8.19 3.17
C VAL A 72 -0.53 -9.50 3.58
N ALA A 73 -0.71 -9.76 4.87
CA ALA A 73 -1.42 -10.94 5.36
C ALA A 73 -2.89 -10.94 4.93
N ALA A 74 -3.57 -9.80 5.03
CA ALA A 74 -4.95 -9.64 4.58
C ALA A 74 -5.09 -9.86 3.07
N LEU A 75 -4.20 -9.28 2.24
CA LEU A 75 -4.22 -9.55 0.80
C LEU A 75 -4.06 -11.04 0.50
N ARG A 76 -3.12 -11.72 1.18
CA ARG A 76 -2.86 -13.15 1.00
C ARG A 76 -4.04 -14.02 1.41
N SER A 77 -4.73 -13.70 2.51
CA SER A 77 -5.90 -14.47 2.96
C SER A 77 -7.05 -14.41 1.95
N HIS A 78 -7.12 -13.33 1.16
CA HIS A 78 -8.08 -13.16 0.06
C HIS A 78 -7.55 -13.60 -1.32
N GLY A 79 -6.35 -14.20 -1.39
CA GLY A 79 -5.75 -14.63 -2.66
C GLY A 79 -5.35 -13.47 -3.58
N MET A 80 -5.14 -12.28 -3.03
CA MET A 80 -4.76 -11.07 -3.76
C MET A 80 -3.24 -10.87 -3.75
N GLY A 81 -2.73 -10.27 -4.82
CA GLY A 81 -1.33 -9.86 -4.94
C GLY A 81 -1.11 -8.38 -4.62
N HIS A 82 0.16 -8.00 -4.51
CA HIS A 82 0.59 -6.62 -4.24
C HIS A 82 1.66 -6.21 -5.27
N VAL A 83 1.44 -5.06 -5.89
CA VAL A 83 2.40 -4.39 -6.79
C VAL A 83 2.72 -3.04 -6.19
N VAL A 84 3.99 -2.66 -6.16
CA VAL A 84 4.44 -1.36 -5.64
C VAL A 84 5.04 -0.52 -6.76
N ASP A 85 4.67 0.75 -6.76
CA ASP A 85 5.30 1.79 -7.55
C ASP A 85 6.63 2.18 -6.91
N ILE A 86 7.72 1.98 -7.64
CA ILE A 86 9.08 2.28 -7.15
C ILE A 86 9.63 3.49 -7.89
N VAL A 87 10.25 4.39 -7.15
CA VAL A 87 11.04 5.49 -7.70
C VAL A 87 12.51 5.06 -7.60
N PRO A 88 13.20 4.82 -8.75
CA PRO A 88 14.58 4.33 -8.75
C PRO A 88 15.60 5.41 -8.40
#